data_AF-A0A2L2XZ24-F1
#
_entry.id   AF-A0A2L2XZ24-F1
#
_cell.length_a   1.000
_cell.length_b   1.000
_cell.length_c   1.000
_cell.angle_alpha   90.00
_cell.angle_beta   90.00
_cell.angle_gamma   90.00
#
_symmetry.space_group_name_H-M   'P 1'
#
loop_
_entity.id
_entity.type
_entity.pdbx_description
1 polymer ?
#
loop_
_entity_poly.entity_id
_entity_poly.type
_entity_poly.pdbx_seq_one_letter_code
_entity_poly.pdbx_strand_id
1 'polypeptide(L)'
;ECDCGLGSKGCHYNKDGEKICDCIAGFAQNNDKCEWCFCGAHVTSCTFKNNKKVCNCSENYSQNDEGQCEDCYCGTNSTSCTFGNNKKVCTCLENYFQNDYGKCVECDCGYDAIKCHIDGFFKICTCREGYIAKDGKCERCDCGPKSISCELTSDNYTRCTCLVGYGAERRTWKVDEYCKLLPVVVSAGWRTAGIVLIVLFIITLVGFGFFVFKSRQ
;
A
#
# COMPACT_ATOMS: atom_id res chain seq x y z
N GLU A 1 39.40 -8.32 -49.83
CA GLU A 1 38.13 -9.01 -50.15
C GLU A 1 37.17 -8.74 -49.00
N CYS A 2 35.98 -8.24 -49.30
CA CYS A 2 34.99 -7.92 -48.28
C CYS A 2 34.17 -9.19 -48.04
N ASP A 3 34.38 -9.82 -46.88
CA ASP A 3 33.66 -11.02 -46.47
C ASP A 3 32.95 -10.77 -45.14
N CYS A 4 31.64 -11.01 -45.12
CA CYS A 4 30.77 -10.88 -43.96
C CYS A 4 30.21 -12.23 -43.47
N GLY A 5 30.71 -13.33 -44.03
CA GLY A 5 30.32 -14.69 -43.66
C GLY A 5 28.94 -15.10 -44.16
N LEU A 6 28.42 -16.16 -43.54
CA LEU A 6 27.11 -16.73 -43.87
C LEU A 6 25.98 -15.73 -43.61
N GLY A 7 24.99 -15.73 -44.49
CA GLY A 7 23.84 -14.82 -44.39
C GLY A 7 24.13 -13.40 -44.89
N SER A 8 25.27 -13.15 -45.51
CA SER A 8 25.55 -11.90 -46.23
C SER A 8 25.04 -11.95 -47.68
N LYS A 9 24.43 -10.86 -48.15
CA LYS A 9 24.16 -10.57 -49.59
C LYS A 9 25.32 -9.86 -50.25
N GLY A 10 26.13 -9.15 -49.47
CA GLY A 10 27.17 -8.26 -49.94
C GLY A 10 27.72 -7.43 -48.77
N CYS A 11 28.75 -6.65 -49.05
CA CYS A 11 29.27 -5.71 -48.08
C CYS A 11 30.04 -4.58 -48.74
N HIS A 12 30.19 -3.49 -48.02
CA HIS A 12 30.89 -2.29 -48.45
C HIS A 12 31.57 -1.62 -47.25
N TYR A 13 32.44 -0.65 -47.51
CA TYR A 13 33.07 0.14 -46.45
C TYR A 13 32.46 1.54 -46.41
N ASN A 14 32.22 2.06 -45.21
CA ASN A 14 31.80 3.45 -45.04
C ASN A 14 32.99 4.42 -45.20
N LYS A 15 32.75 5.73 -45.05
CA LYS A 15 33.79 6.75 -45.20
C LYS A 15 34.89 6.66 -44.14
N ASP A 16 34.57 6.06 -43.00
CA ASP A 16 35.48 5.88 -41.86
C ASP A 16 36.27 4.56 -41.96
N GLY A 17 36.03 3.76 -43.02
CA GLY A 17 36.69 2.48 -43.25
C GLY A 17 36.08 1.32 -42.46
N GLU A 18 34.94 1.51 -41.80
CA GLU A 18 34.22 0.44 -41.13
C GLU A 18 33.49 -0.43 -42.17
N LYS A 19 33.52 -1.74 -41.94
CA LYS A 19 32.85 -2.70 -42.81
C LYS A 19 31.36 -2.74 -42.49
N ILE A 20 30.53 -2.55 -43.51
CA ILE A 20 29.08 -2.65 -43.44
C ILE A 20 28.64 -3.89 -44.22
N CYS A 21 27.89 -4.77 -43.56
CA CYS A 21 27.42 -6.04 -44.11
C CYS A 21 25.93 -5.96 -44.46
N ASP A 22 25.58 -6.25 -45.71
CA ASP A 22 24.19 -6.30 -46.15
C ASP A 22 23.62 -7.70 -45.90
N CYS A 23 22.97 -7.91 -44.75
CA CYS A 23 22.50 -9.25 -44.35
C CYS A 23 21.17 -9.67 -45.00
N ILE A 24 20.98 -10.97 -45.18
CA ILE A 24 19.69 -11.55 -45.60
C ILE A 24 18.65 -11.48 -44.47
N ALA A 25 17.38 -11.69 -44.79
CA ALA A 25 16.31 -11.73 -43.80
C ALA A 25 16.59 -12.80 -42.72
N GLY A 26 16.38 -12.44 -41.45
CA GLY A 26 16.71 -13.28 -40.30
C GLY A 26 18.17 -13.20 -39.84
N PHE A 27 19.01 -12.43 -40.53
CA PHE A 27 20.39 -12.12 -40.12
C PHE A 27 20.52 -10.61 -39.90
N ALA A 28 21.39 -10.23 -38.96
CA ALA A 28 21.75 -8.84 -38.71
C ALA A 28 23.26 -8.72 -38.55
N GLN A 29 23.80 -7.54 -38.85
CA GLN A 29 25.22 -7.28 -38.66
C GLN A 29 25.55 -7.28 -37.17
N ASN A 30 26.53 -8.09 -36.78
CA ASN A 30 27.17 -8.09 -35.47
C ASN A 30 28.68 -7.93 -35.68
N ASN A 31 29.21 -6.75 -35.35
CA ASN A 31 30.56 -6.33 -35.74
C ASN A 31 30.77 -6.46 -37.25
N ASP A 32 31.74 -7.27 -37.65
CA ASP A 32 32.20 -7.46 -39.02
C ASP A 32 31.53 -8.64 -39.75
N LYS A 33 30.43 -9.20 -39.21
CA LYS A 33 29.78 -10.39 -39.77
C LYS A 33 28.25 -10.29 -39.70
N CYS A 34 27.59 -11.03 -40.59
CA CYS A 34 26.17 -11.31 -40.45
C CYS A 34 25.97 -12.50 -39.50
N GLU A 35 25.17 -12.30 -38.47
CA GLU A 35 24.82 -13.33 -37.49
C GLU A 35 23.31 -13.52 -37.42
N TRP A 36 22.89 -14.74 -37.08
CA TRP A 36 21.48 -15.09 -37.03
C TRP A 36 20.79 -14.29 -35.91
N CYS A 37 19.77 -13.53 -36.29
CA CYS A 37 19.08 -12.57 -35.43
C CYS A 37 17.59 -12.92 -35.40
N PHE A 38 17.27 -13.98 -34.68
CA PHE A 38 15.89 -14.45 -34.49
C PHE A 38 15.36 -14.05 -33.11
N CYS A 39 14.19 -13.41 -33.11
CA CYS A 39 13.48 -12.87 -31.94
C CYS A 39 12.11 -13.53 -31.71
N GLY A 40 11.77 -14.58 -32.46
CA GLY A 40 10.44 -15.16 -32.45
C GLY A 40 9.44 -14.42 -33.35
N ALA A 41 8.15 -14.60 -33.05
CA ALA A 41 7.05 -13.91 -33.72
C ALA A 41 6.90 -12.45 -33.23
N HIS A 42 6.06 -11.67 -33.92
CA HIS A 42 5.76 -10.28 -33.55
C HIS A 42 6.97 -9.34 -33.48
N VAL A 43 8.05 -9.67 -34.20
CA VAL A 43 9.22 -8.81 -34.38
C VAL A 43 9.04 -7.89 -35.59
N THR A 44 9.42 -6.62 -35.44
CA THR A 44 9.50 -5.65 -36.54
C THR A 44 10.92 -5.57 -37.11
N SER A 45 11.94 -5.62 -36.24
CA SER A 45 13.34 -5.77 -36.66
C SER A 45 14.22 -6.37 -35.56
N CYS A 46 15.39 -6.87 -35.92
CA CYS A 46 16.39 -7.41 -35.00
C CYS A 46 17.75 -6.79 -35.31
N THR A 47 18.46 -6.34 -34.29
CA THR A 47 19.82 -5.77 -34.41
C THR A 47 20.71 -6.32 -33.30
N PHE A 48 22.02 -6.10 -33.43
CA PHE A 48 22.97 -6.36 -32.35
C PHE A 48 23.45 -5.04 -31.75
N LYS A 49 23.49 -4.98 -30.42
CA LYS A 49 24.12 -3.90 -29.66
C LYS A 49 25.04 -4.52 -28.62
N ASN A 50 26.32 -4.22 -28.66
CA ASN A 50 27.34 -4.79 -27.77
C ASN A 50 27.29 -6.34 -27.73
N ASN A 51 27.24 -6.99 -28.89
CA ASN A 51 27.11 -8.45 -29.05
C ASN A 51 25.83 -9.07 -28.43
N LYS A 52 24.82 -8.27 -28.07
CA LYS A 52 23.53 -8.75 -27.61
C LYS A 52 22.45 -8.45 -28.65
N LYS A 53 21.58 -9.43 -28.89
CA LYS A 53 20.40 -9.26 -29.74
C LYS A 53 19.45 -8.26 -29.10
N VAL A 54 19.07 -7.24 -29.85
CA VAL A 54 18.04 -6.26 -29.50
C VAL A 54 16.91 -6.45 -30.49
N CYS A 55 15.74 -6.79 -29.97
CA CYS A 55 14.56 -7.06 -30.77
C CYS A 55 13.62 -5.86 -30.69
N ASN A 56 13.30 -5.27 -31.84
CA ASN A 56 12.20 -4.33 -31.93
C ASN A 56 10.93 -5.14 -32.13
N CYS A 57 10.05 -5.10 -31.13
CA CYS A 57 8.80 -5.84 -31.14
C CYS A 57 7.67 -4.99 -31.72
N SER A 58 6.59 -5.66 -32.12
CA SER A 58 5.35 -5.02 -32.57
C SER A 58 4.63 -4.35 -31.40
N GLU A 59 3.62 -3.54 -31.70
CA GLU A 59 2.80 -2.89 -30.67
C GLU A 59 2.24 -3.91 -29.66
N ASN A 60 2.28 -3.58 -28.37
CA ASN A 60 1.92 -4.45 -27.24
C ASN A 60 2.82 -5.67 -27.03
N TYR A 61 3.95 -5.80 -27.73
CA TYR A 61 4.98 -6.81 -27.46
C TYR A 61 6.26 -6.15 -26.95
N SER A 62 7.01 -6.86 -26.13
CA SER A 62 8.30 -6.40 -25.61
C SER A 62 9.30 -7.55 -25.55
N GLN A 63 10.59 -7.22 -25.61
CA GLN A 63 11.66 -8.21 -25.53
C GLN A 63 11.75 -8.74 -24.10
N ASN A 64 11.56 -10.05 -23.91
CA ASN A 64 11.74 -10.72 -22.63
C ASN A 64 13.23 -10.99 -22.32
N ASP A 65 13.54 -11.53 -21.13
CA ASP A 65 14.93 -11.76 -20.72
C ASP A 65 15.63 -12.86 -21.54
N GLU A 66 14.87 -13.71 -22.24
CA GLU A 66 15.38 -14.71 -23.19
C GLU A 66 15.69 -14.11 -24.58
N GLY A 67 15.38 -12.83 -24.78
CA GLY A 67 15.63 -12.11 -26.02
C GLY A 67 14.60 -12.39 -27.11
N GLN A 68 13.37 -12.75 -26.75
CA GLN A 68 12.26 -12.96 -27.66
C GLN A 68 11.16 -11.92 -27.44
N CYS A 69 10.38 -11.62 -28.48
CA CYS A 69 9.22 -10.75 -28.34
C CYS A 69 8.05 -11.53 -27.74
N GLU A 70 7.56 -11.07 -26.59
CA GLU A 70 6.44 -11.65 -25.86
C GLU A 70 5.35 -10.59 -25.64
N ASP A 71 4.10 -11.04 -25.53
CA ASP A 71 2.97 -10.16 -25.23
C ASP A 71 3.26 -9.37 -23.95
N CYS A 72 3.22 -8.05 -24.04
CA CYS A 72 3.47 -7.10 -22.97
C CYS A 72 2.30 -6.10 -22.89
N TYR A 73 1.07 -6.62 -22.95
CA TYR A 73 -0.11 -5.78 -22.78
C TYR A 73 -0.44 -5.59 -21.29
N CYS A 74 -0.36 -4.35 -20.81
CA CYS A 74 -0.64 -3.95 -19.43
C CYS A 74 -2.05 -3.36 -19.22
N GLY A 75 -2.88 -3.30 -20.27
CA GLY A 75 -4.17 -2.61 -20.25
C GLY A 75 -4.12 -1.19 -20.84
N THR A 76 -5.28 -0.57 -21.03
CA THR A 76 -5.39 0.79 -21.61
C THR A 76 -4.85 1.89 -20.71
N ASN A 77 -4.68 1.61 -19.41
CA ASN A 77 -4.23 2.58 -18.40
C ASN A 77 -2.73 2.47 -18.11
N SER A 78 -1.95 1.91 -19.04
CA SER A 78 -0.50 1.86 -18.97
C SER A 78 0.15 2.82 -19.98
N THR A 79 1.27 3.42 -19.61
CA THR A 79 2.11 4.23 -20.49
C THR A 79 3.21 3.41 -21.16
N SER A 80 3.69 2.34 -20.51
CA SER A 80 4.69 1.44 -21.08
C SER A 80 4.66 0.05 -20.42
N CYS A 81 5.23 -0.93 -21.11
CA CYS A 81 5.45 -2.28 -20.61
C CYS A 81 6.87 -2.76 -20.97
N THR A 82 7.55 -3.33 -19.99
CA THR A 82 8.85 -4.00 -20.15
C THR A 82 8.83 -5.34 -19.43
N PHE A 83 9.84 -6.17 -19.67
CA PHE A 83 10.10 -7.35 -18.84
C PHE A 83 11.24 -7.06 -17.88
N GLY A 84 11.11 -7.57 -16.66
CA GLY A 84 12.19 -7.63 -15.68
C GLY A 84 12.06 -8.88 -14.83
N ASN A 85 13.11 -9.69 -14.77
CA ASN A 85 13.12 -11.00 -14.09
C ASN A 85 11.98 -11.91 -14.57
N ASN A 86 11.79 -12.00 -15.89
CA ASN A 86 10.74 -12.76 -16.57
C ASN A 86 9.31 -12.41 -16.13
N LYS A 87 9.10 -11.19 -15.62
CA LYS A 87 7.77 -10.67 -15.29
C LYS A 87 7.53 -9.37 -16.03
N LYS A 88 6.29 -9.16 -16.46
CA LYS A 88 5.83 -7.88 -16.99
C LYS A 88 6.01 -6.81 -15.91
N VAL A 89 6.55 -5.67 -16.28
CA VAL A 89 6.67 -4.47 -15.47
C VAL A 89 5.94 -3.37 -16.22
N CYS A 90 4.86 -2.89 -15.63
CA CYS A 90 3.98 -1.91 -16.25
C CYS A 90 4.23 -0.55 -15.63
N THR A 91 4.39 0.48 -16.46
CA THR A 91 4.26 1.86 -16.00
C THR A 91 2.80 2.27 -16.17
N CYS A 92 2.11 2.56 -15.07
CA CYS A 92 0.69 2.89 -15.09
C CYS A 92 0.46 4.41 -15.11
N LEU A 93 -0.73 4.83 -15.58
CA LEU A 93 -1.21 6.20 -15.44
C LEU A 93 -1.42 6.59 -13.97
N GLU A 94 -1.56 7.88 -13.70
CA GLU A 94 -1.83 8.38 -12.35
C GLU A 94 -3.09 7.72 -11.76
N ASN A 95 -3.00 7.30 -10.49
CA ASN A 95 -4.02 6.53 -9.75
C ASN A 95 -4.26 5.09 -10.24
N TYR A 96 -3.48 4.59 -11.19
CA TYR A 96 -3.48 3.18 -11.60
C TYR A 96 -2.21 2.49 -11.10
N PHE A 97 -2.35 1.23 -10.70
CA PHE A 97 -1.25 0.43 -10.17
C PHE A 97 -1.26 -0.95 -10.80
N GLN A 98 -0.08 -1.52 -10.98
CA GLN A 98 0.09 -2.86 -11.50
C GLN A 98 -0.36 -3.88 -10.45
N ASN A 99 -1.28 -4.77 -10.82
CA ASN A 99 -1.66 -5.91 -10.00
C ASN A 99 -0.76 -7.14 -10.28
N ASP A 100 -0.98 -8.22 -9.53
CA ASP A 100 -0.21 -9.47 -9.66
C ASP A 100 -0.36 -10.16 -11.03
N TYR A 101 -1.39 -9.80 -11.81
CA TYR A 101 -1.59 -10.28 -13.18
C TYR A 101 -0.84 -9.46 -14.23
N GLY A 102 -0.08 -8.45 -13.80
CA GLY A 102 0.63 -7.55 -14.68
C GLY A 102 -0.28 -6.62 -15.49
N LYS A 103 -1.39 -6.17 -14.90
CA LYS A 103 -2.28 -5.17 -15.49
C LYS A 103 -2.38 -3.93 -14.61
N CYS A 104 -2.46 -2.76 -15.23
CA CYS A 104 -2.76 -1.50 -14.56
C CYS A 104 -4.25 -1.44 -14.23
N VAL A 105 -4.58 -1.46 -12.95
CA VAL A 105 -5.96 -1.33 -12.45
C VAL A 105 -6.08 -0.12 -11.55
N GLU A 106 -7.28 0.43 -11.49
CA GLU A 106 -7.56 1.67 -10.76
C GLU A 106 -7.42 1.44 -9.25
N CYS A 107 -6.75 2.37 -8.58
CA CYS A 107 -6.53 2.39 -7.15
C CYS A 107 -7.11 3.70 -6.58
N ASP A 108 -8.42 3.87 -6.73
CA ASP A 108 -9.13 5.03 -6.18
C ASP A 108 -9.58 4.77 -4.74
N CYS A 109 -8.90 5.39 -3.78
CA CYS A 109 -9.27 5.34 -2.36
C CYS A 109 -10.09 6.55 -1.89
N GLY A 110 -10.48 7.44 -2.81
CA GLY A 110 -11.14 8.72 -2.50
C GLY A 110 -10.18 9.83 -2.04
N TYR A 111 -10.72 11.04 -1.89
CA TYR A 111 -9.96 12.27 -1.62
C TYR A 111 -9.19 12.28 -0.28
N ASP A 112 -9.65 11.52 0.69
CA ASP A 112 -9.05 11.46 2.03
C ASP A 112 -7.98 10.37 2.16
N ALA A 113 -7.60 9.75 1.04
CA ALA A 113 -6.47 8.84 0.98
C ALA A 113 -5.14 9.59 0.90
N ILE A 114 -4.17 9.13 1.67
CA ILE A 114 -2.76 9.56 1.60
C ILE A 114 -2.03 8.72 0.55
N LYS A 115 -2.29 7.41 0.52
CA LYS A 115 -1.65 6.45 -0.40
C LYS A 115 -2.62 5.34 -0.78
N CYS A 116 -2.44 4.81 -1.98
CA CYS A 116 -3.08 3.59 -2.45
C CYS A 116 -2.00 2.63 -2.96
N HIS A 117 -2.15 1.35 -2.65
CA HIS A 117 -1.41 0.28 -3.33
C HIS A 117 -2.28 -0.96 -3.44
N ILE A 118 -1.85 -1.89 -4.29
CA ILE A 118 -2.54 -3.15 -4.53
C ILE A 118 -1.69 -4.27 -3.96
N ASP A 119 -2.31 -5.12 -3.15
CA ASP A 119 -1.73 -6.36 -2.65
C ASP A 119 -2.60 -7.53 -3.12
N GLY A 120 -2.12 -8.26 -4.13
CA GLY A 120 -2.92 -9.26 -4.84
C GLY A 120 -4.13 -8.66 -5.54
N PHE A 121 -5.31 -8.95 -5.00
CA PHE A 121 -6.60 -8.42 -5.48
C PHE A 121 -7.15 -7.31 -4.60
N PHE A 122 -6.52 -7.07 -3.44
CA PHE A 122 -7.03 -6.14 -2.46
C PHE A 122 -6.39 -4.78 -2.67
N LYS A 123 -7.24 -3.78 -2.81
CA LYS A 123 -6.83 -2.39 -2.78
C LYS A 123 -6.62 -1.97 -1.32
N ILE A 124 -5.40 -1.57 -1.00
CA ILE A 124 -5.04 -1.12 0.33
C ILE A 124 -4.93 0.41 0.33
N CYS A 125 -5.84 1.04 1.06
CA CYS A 125 -5.93 2.47 1.24
C CYS A 125 -5.29 2.90 2.56
N THR A 126 -4.34 3.83 2.50
CA THR A 126 -3.88 4.55 3.69
C THR A 126 -4.64 5.86 3.77
N CYS A 127 -5.45 6.04 4.81
CA CYS A 127 -6.32 7.20 4.98
C CYS A 127 -5.70 8.27 5.89
N ARG A 128 -6.18 9.52 5.76
CA ARG A 128 -5.85 10.62 6.67
C ARG A 128 -6.39 10.35 8.07
N GLU A 129 -5.83 11.05 9.05
CA GLU A 129 -6.30 10.99 10.44
C GLU A 129 -7.80 11.33 10.52
N GLY A 130 -8.56 10.50 11.26
CA GLY A 130 -10.02 10.60 11.35
C GLY A 130 -10.79 9.87 10.24
N TYR A 131 -10.09 9.19 9.32
CA TYR A 131 -10.67 8.36 8.27
C TYR A 131 -10.14 6.93 8.34
N ILE A 132 -10.96 5.97 7.96
CA ILE A 132 -10.61 4.54 7.89
C ILE A 132 -10.90 3.97 6.52
N ALA A 133 -10.13 2.96 6.12
CA ALA A 133 -10.39 2.22 4.89
C ALA A 133 -11.57 1.27 5.09
N LYS A 134 -12.66 1.50 4.38
CA LYS A 134 -13.85 0.64 4.36
C LYS A 134 -14.28 0.42 2.92
N ASP A 135 -14.50 -0.83 2.54
CA ASP A 135 -14.86 -1.23 1.17
C ASP A 135 -13.93 -0.64 0.09
N GLY A 136 -12.64 -0.52 0.43
CA GLY A 136 -11.62 0.04 -0.45
C GLY A 136 -11.70 1.57 -0.63
N LYS A 137 -12.38 2.31 0.25
CA LYS A 137 -12.36 3.78 0.24
C LYS A 137 -12.10 4.33 1.63
N CYS A 138 -11.54 5.53 1.69
CA CYS A 138 -11.38 6.24 2.94
C CYS A 138 -12.70 6.89 3.33
N GLU A 139 -13.31 6.41 4.40
CA GLU A 139 -14.54 6.95 4.98
C GLU A 139 -14.24 7.63 6.30
N ARG A 140 -14.93 8.75 6.56
CA ARG A 140 -14.79 9.46 7.84
C ARG A 140 -15.31 8.57 8.96
N CYS A 141 -14.54 8.45 10.03
CA CYS A 141 -15.03 7.88 11.26
C CYS A 141 -15.93 8.86 12.00
N ASP A 142 -17.14 8.42 12.34
CA ASP A 142 -18.05 9.19 13.19
C ASP A 142 -18.10 8.62 14.61
N CYS A 143 -17.00 8.79 15.35
CA CYS A 143 -16.89 8.42 16.77
C CYS A 143 -17.57 9.42 17.72
N GLY A 144 -18.25 10.44 17.18
CA GLY A 144 -18.83 11.54 17.92
C GLY A 144 -17.80 12.53 18.49
N PRO A 145 -18.26 13.58 19.20
CA PRO A 145 -17.39 14.56 19.82
C PRO A 145 -16.53 13.89 20.90
N LYS A 146 -15.28 14.39 21.08
CA LYS A 146 -14.29 13.91 22.06
C LYS A 146 -13.59 12.58 21.71
N SER A 147 -13.69 12.13 20.46
CA SER A 147 -12.79 11.13 19.90
C SER A 147 -11.46 11.74 19.45
N ILE A 148 -10.37 10.99 19.63
CA ILE A 148 -9.03 11.30 19.14
C ILE A 148 -8.83 10.64 17.77
N SER A 149 -9.12 9.34 17.67
CA SER A 149 -8.90 8.55 16.46
C SER A 149 -9.84 7.35 16.43
N CYS A 150 -9.78 6.57 15.36
CA CYS A 150 -10.57 5.37 15.15
C CYS A 150 -9.74 4.31 14.42
N GLU A 151 -10.08 3.05 14.63
CA GLU A 151 -9.50 1.89 13.92
C GLU A 151 -10.61 0.91 13.51
N LEU A 152 -10.42 0.24 12.38
CA LEU A 152 -11.30 -0.86 11.97
C LEU A 152 -10.79 -2.15 12.61
N THR A 153 -11.67 -2.87 13.29
CA THR A 153 -11.35 -4.15 13.94
C THR A 153 -11.54 -5.33 12.98
N SER A 154 -11.03 -6.51 13.36
CA SER A 154 -11.10 -7.72 12.52
C SER A 154 -12.53 -8.21 12.25
N ASP A 155 -13.48 -7.84 13.10
CA ASP A 155 -14.91 -8.10 12.96
C ASP A 155 -15.67 -6.93 12.31
N ASN A 156 -14.95 -6.06 11.58
CA ASN A 156 -15.48 -4.99 10.75
C ASN A 156 -16.30 -3.94 11.51
N TYR A 157 -15.98 -3.71 12.80
CA TYR A 157 -16.52 -2.60 13.57
C TYR A 157 -15.48 -1.50 13.81
N THR A 158 -15.95 -0.26 13.88
CA THR A 158 -15.09 0.89 14.17
C THR A 158 -14.89 1.02 15.67
N ARG A 159 -13.65 0.85 16.12
CA ARG A 159 -13.24 1.12 17.50
C ARG A 159 -12.74 2.55 17.61
N CYS A 160 -13.15 3.25 18.67
CA CYS A 160 -12.83 4.66 18.87
C CYS A 160 -11.84 4.87 20.01
N THR A 161 -10.82 5.70 19.77
CA THR A 161 -9.94 6.21 20.82
C THR A 161 -10.53 7.52 21.35
N CYS A 162 -10.73 7.60 22.66
CA CYS A 162 -11.40 8.75 23.29
C CYS A 162 -10.42 9.63 24.09
N LEU A 163 -10.78 10.91 24.25
CA LEU A 163 -10.07 11.82 25.15
C LEU A 163 -10.13 11.33 26.61
N VAL A 164 -9.12 11.72 27.39
CA VAL A 164 -9.05 11.39 28.83
C VAL A 164 -10.36 11.77 29.54
N GLY A 165 -10.91 10.82 30.30
CA GLY A 165 -12.22 10.96 30.98
C GLY A 165 -13.42 10.46 30.17
N TYR A 166 -13.22 10.03 28.92
CA TYR A 166 -14.24 9.41 28.07
C TYR A 166 -13.86 7.96 27.77
N GLY A 167 -14.86 7.09 27.69
CA GLY A 167 -14.73 5.69 27.31
C GLY A 167 -15.51 5.42 26.03
N ALA A 168 -14.98 4.52 25.19
CA ALA A 168 -15.69 4.06 24.01
C ALA A 168 -16.84 3.13 24.43
N GLU A 169 -18.04 3.39 23.92
CA GLU A 169 -19.23 2.58 24.15
C GLU A 169 -19.83 2.16 22.79
N ARG A 170 -20.28 0.91 22.68
CA ARG A 170 -20.96 0.42 21.47
C ARG A 170 -22.38 0.95 21.40
N ARG A 171 -22.80 1.35 20.20
CA ARG A 171 -24.23 1.52 19.91
C ARG A 171 -24.87 0.14 19.78
N THR A 172 -26.02 -0.07 20.44
CA THR A 172 -26.77 -1.33 20.39
C THR A 172 -27.31 -1.69 19.00
N TRP A 173 -27.32 -0.73 18.06
CA TRP A 173 -27.92 -0.86 16.72
C TRP A 173 -27.02 -0.39 15.57
N LYS A 174 -25.77 0.02 15.86
CA LYS A 174 -24.78 0.42 14.84
C LYS A 174 -23.42 -0.20 15.16
N VAL A 175 -22.66 -0.48 14.11
CA VAL A 175 -21.34 -1.12 14.14
C VAL A 175 -20.23 -0.15 14.58
N ASP A 176 -20.59 1.03 15.09
CA ASP A 176 -19.65 2.11 15.43
C ASP A 176 -19.69 2.39 16.94
N GLU A 177 -18.51 2.45 17.55
CA GLU A 177 -18.34 2.96 18.90
C GLU A 177 -18.51 4.50 18.94
N TYR A 178 -18.77 5.03 20.13
CA TYR A 178 -18.73 6.48 20.36
C TYR A 178 -18.15 6.79 21.74
N CYS A 179 -17.59 7.99 21.88
CA CYS A 179 -16.99 8.41 23.14
C CYS A 179 -18.05 8.97 24.11
N LYS A 180 -18.17 8.37 25.28
CA LYS A 180 -19.05 8.80 26.36
C LYS A 180 -18.27 9.13 27.62
N LEU A 181 -18.69 10.15 28.35
CA LEU A 181 -18.07 10.52 29.62
C LEU A 181 -18.15 9.33 30.58
N LEU A 182 -17.01 8.89 31.11
CA LEU A 182 -16.98 7.84 32.12
C LEU A 182 -17.66 8.39 33.38
N PRO A 183 -18.55 7.63 34.02
CA PRO A 183 -19.06 8.03 35.32
C PRO A 183 -17.86 8.16 36.25
N VAL A 184 -17.61 9.38 36.73
CA VAL A 184 -16.61 9.62 37.77
C VAL A 184 -17.02 8.72 38.92
N VAL A 185 -16.25 7.67 39.18
CA VAL A 185 -16.42 6.83 40.36
C VAL A 185 -15.95 7.68 41.54
N VAL A 186 -16.72 8.71 41.89
CA VAL A 186 -16.64 9.33 43.19
C VAL A 186 -17.13 8.22 44.11
N SER A 187 -16.20 7.46 44.66
CA SER A 187 -16.44 6.39 45.61
C SER A 187 -17.19 6.99 46.80
N ALA A 188 -18.52 7.01 46.70
CA ALA A 188 -19.43 7.54 47.72
C ALA A 188 -19.21 6.86 49.09
N GLY A 189 -18.58 5.68 49.11
CA GLY A 189 -18.22 4.96 50.33
C GLY A 189 -17.16 5.64 51.21
N TRP A 190 -16.30 6.52 50.68
CA TRP A 190 -15.25 7.15 51.50
C TRP A 190 -15.77 8.35 52.29
N ARG A 191 -16.79 9.05 51.78
CA ARG A 191 -17.43 10.16 52.50
C ARG A 191 -18.29 9.68 53.66
N THR A 192 -19.04 8.58 53.50
CA THR A 192 -19.84 8.01 54.59
C THR A 192 -18.99 7.36 55.67
N ALA A 193 -17.92 6.63 55.29
CA ALA A 193 -17.00 6.02 56.27
C ALA A 193 -16.27 7.07 57.12
N GLY A 194 -15.83 8.19 56.51
CA GLY A 194 -15.20 9.29 57.22
C GLY A 194 -16.14 9.96 58.24
N ILE A 195 -17.40 10.19 57.87
CA ILE A 195 -18.40 10.80 58.77
C ILE A 195 -18.71 9.86 59.95
N VAL A 196 -18.87 8.55 59.71
CA VAL A 196 -19.12 7.57 60.78
C VAL A 196 -17.97 7.51 61.79
N LEU A 197 -16.72 7.54 61.33
CA LEU A 197 -15.55 7.56 62.21
C LEU A 197 -15.45 8.84 63.04
N ILE A 198 -15.76 10.00 62.45
CA ILE A 198 -15.77 11.28 63.19
C ILE A 198 -16.86 11.27 64.27
N VAL A 199 -18.06 10.78 63.96
CA VAL A 199 -19.16 10.70 64.93
C VAL A 199 -18.82 9.75 66.07
N LEU A 200 -18.25 8.58 65.78
CA LEU A 200 -17.80 7.64 66.82
C LEU A 200 -16.72 8.25 67.72
N PHE A 201 -15.78 9.00 67.15
CA PHE A 201 -14.72 9.67 67.93
C PHE A 201 -15.32 10.73 68.87
N ILE A 202 -16.28 11.54 68.41
CA ILE A 202 -16.98 12.52 69.24
C ILE A 202 -17.74 11.83 70.39
N ILE A 203 -18.45 10.73 70.11
CA ILE A 203 -19.16 9.96 71.15
C ILE A 203 -18.19 9.43 72.21
N THR A 204 -17.02 8.91 71.80
CA THR A 204 -16.02 8.43 72.75
C THR A 204 -15.46 9.56 73.62
N LEU A 205 -15.19 10.74 73.05
CA LEU A 205 -14.71 11.90 73.80
C LEU A 205 -15.75 12.40 74.81
N VAL A 206 -17.02 12.48 74.42
CA VAL A 206 -18.12 12.88 75.32
C VAL A 206 -18.32 11.84 76.43
N GLY A 207 -18.28 10.56 76.09
CA GLY A 207 -18.39 9.46 77.05
C GLY A 207 -17.25 9.45 78.08
N PHE A 208 -16.01 9.63 77.62
CA PHE A 208 -14.85 9.76 78.51
C PHE A 208 -14.93 11.01 79.39
N GLY A 209 -15.37 12.15 78.84
CA GLY A 209 -15.59 13.37 79.61
C GLY A 209 -16.60 13.18 80.75
N PHE A 210 -17.72 12.50 80.48
CA PHE A 210 -18.72 12.17 81.50
C PHE A 210 -18.19 11.19 82.57
N PHE A 211 -17.40 10.19 82.16
CA PHE A 211 -16.85 9.20 83.08
C PHE A 211 -15.82 9.82 84.04
N VAL A 212 -14.96 10.71 83.53
CA VAL A 212 -13.99 11.45 84.36
C VAL A 212 -14.69 12.40 85.32
N PHE A 213 -15.77 13.09 84.88
CA PHE A 213 -16.53 14.01 85.73
C PHE A 213 -17.23 13.28 86.89
N LYS A 214 -17.78 12.07 86.64
CA LYS A 214 -18.43 11.26 87.68
C LYS A 214 -17.45 10.68 88.71
N SER A 215 -16.15 10.53 88.38
CA SER A 215 -15.13 10.05 89.32
C SER A 215 -14.56 11.12 90.26
N ARG A 216 -14.93 12.40 90.06
CA ARG A 216 -14.44 13.56 90.83
C ARG A 216 -15.47 14.20 91.76
N GLN A 217 -16.68 13.64 91.87
CA GLN A 217 -17.67 13.97 92.91
C GLN A 217 -17.75 12.85 93.93
#